data_AF-A0A1H5NRP4-F1
#
_entry.id   AF-A0A1H5NRP4-F1
#
_cell.length_a   1.000
_cell.length_b   1.000
_cell.length_c   1.000
_cell.angle_alpha   90.00
_cell.angle_beta   90.00
_cell.angle_gamma   90.00
#
_symmetry.space_group_name_H-M   'P 1'
#
loop_
_entity.id
_entity.type
_entity.pdbx_description
1 polymer ?
#
loop_
_entity_poly.entity_id
_entity_poly.type
_entity_poly.pdbx_seq_one_letter_code
_entity_poly.pdbx_strand_id
1 'polypeptide(L)'
;MSLIKNVGYVDTLEVNRLRAALGLFVADVFASVPRKDQRAKGECYLRGLMLDGRCKSIQPMAQRLPDGNMQALQQFVNQSPWPWTPVRRRIAERLVQVVKPEVWVIGDVSFPKCGRSSVGVARQYCGALAKRANCQVAVTVHAATDLASCPLEWELFLPEEWTHDIQRRQAAGVPDEVGHVTKPRLALGLLERLAGWLPSVPVIVADCGYGRGVCFRLAGVVIPLGWRAGRSAALRPLA
;
A
#
# COMPACT_ATOMS: atom_id res chain seq x y z
N MET A 1 -4.14 27.49 -26.49
CA MET A 1 -3.29 26.41 -27.06
C MET A 1 -3.32 25.24 -26.10
N SER A 2 -4.39 24.44 -26.09
CA SER A 2 -4.56 23.22 -26.89
C SER A 2 -3.32 22.32 -26.84
N LEU A 3 -3.38 21.24 -26.06
CA LEU A 3 -2.61 19.99 -26.26
C LEU A 3 -3.03 18.91 -25.23
N ILE A 4 -4.34 18.61 -25.14
CA ILE A 4 -4.82 17.27 -24.74
C ILE A 4 -6.06 16.97 -25.59
N LYS A 5 -5.85 16.77 -26.89
CA LYS A 5 -6.76 16.04 -27.77
C LYS A 5 -5.94 14.90 -28.34
N ASN A 6 -5.91 13.78 -27.63
CA ASN A 6 -5.59 12.44 -28.15
C ASN A 6 -5.77 11.43 -27.00
N VAL A 7 -7.02 11.25 -26.57
CA VAL A 7 -7.44 9.92 -26.11
C VAL A 7 -7.75 9.20 -27.42
N GLY A 8 -6.76 8.46 -27.92
CA GLY A 8 -6.95 7.57 -29.06
C GLY A 8 -8.12 6.64 -28.78
N TYR A 9 -8.90 6.37 -29.82
CA TYR A 9 -9.98 5.39 -29.80
C TYR A 9 -9.42 4.06 -29.29
N VAL A 10 -9.67 3.70 -28.02
CA VAL A 10 -9.23 2.41 -27.47
C VAL A 10 -10.05 1.36 -28.21
N ASP A 11 -9.37 0.54 -29.01
CA ASP A 11 -10.00 -0.53 -29.79
C ASP A 11 -10.76 -1.47 -28.84
N THR A 12 -11.93 -1.94 -29.27
CA THR A 12 -12.73 -2.91 -28.50
C THR A 12 -11.93 -4.17 -28.17
N LEU A 13 -11.02 -4.57 -29.06
CA LEU A 13 -10.08 -5.67 -28.83
C LEU A 13 -9.09 -5.37 -27.69
N GLU A 14 -8.59 -4.13 -27.60
CA GLU A 14 -7.69 -3.69 -26.54
C GLU A 14 -8.41 -3.62 -25.18
N VAL A 15 -9.63 -3.08 -25.15
CA VAL A 15 -10.48 -3.11 -23.96
C VAL A 15 -10.75 -4.55 -23.51
N ASN A 16 -11.07 -5.45 -24.44
CA ASN A 16 -11.33 -6.85 -24.12
C ASN A 16 -10.08 -7.59 -23.65
N ARG A 17 -8.91 -7.33 -24.26
CA ARG A 17 -7.63 -7.87 -23.80
C ARG A 17 -7.30 -7.39 -22.39
N LEU A 18 -7.48 -6.10 -22.09
CA LEU A 18 -7.26 -5.55 -20.76
C LEU A 18 -8.22 -6.15 -19.72
N ARG A 19 -9.49 -6.37 -20.09
CA ARG A 19 -10.46 -7.07 -19.23
C ARG A 19 -10.03 -8.51 -18.96
N ALA A 20 -9.59 -9.25 -19.97
CA ALA A 20 -9.11 -10.62 -19.80
C ALA A 20 -7.84 -10.69 -18.93
N ALA A 21 -6.88 -9.79 -19.18
CA ALA A 21 -5.67 -9.68 -18.39
C ALA A 21 -5.96 -9.32 -16.92
N LEU A 22 -6.91 -8.41 -16.68
CA LEU A 22 -7.40 -8.09 -15.34
C LEU A 22 -8.04 -9.32 -14.70
N GLY A 23 -8.92 -10.03 -15.39
CA GLY A 23 -9.54 -11.25 -14.88
C GLY A 23 -8.52 -12.31 -14.45
N LEU A 24 -7.50 -12.56 -15.27
CA LEU A 24 -6.40 -13.47 -14.94
C LEU A 24 -5.59 -12.99 -13.73
N PHE A 25 -5.29 -11.68 -13.66
CA PHE A 25 -4.59 -11.09 -12.51
C PHE A 25 -5.40 -11.25 -11.22
N VAL A 26 -6.69 -10.95 -11.24
CA VAL A 26 -7.58 -11.07 -10.08
C VAL A 26 -7.72 -12.53 -9.65
N ALA A 27 -7.92 -13.45 -10.60
CA ALA A 27 -8.04 -14.87 -10.32
C ALA A 27 -6.78 -15.41 -9.62
N ASP A 28 -5.60 -14.96 -10.04
CA ASP A 28 -4.32 -15.32 -9.46
C ASP A 28 -4.12 -14.70 -8.07
N VAL A 29 -4.30 -13.38 -7.93
CA VAL A 29 -4.06 -12.65 -6.67
C VAL A 29 -5.04 -13.05 -5.57
N PHE A 30 -6.30 -13.31 -5.92
CA PHE A 30 -7.32 -13.74 -4.96
C PHE A 30 -7.53 -15.26 -4.93
N ALA A 31 -6.65 -16.05 -5.54
CA ALA A 31 -6.75 -17.53 -5.51
C ALA A 31 -6.86 -18.08 -4.08
N SER A 32 -6.17 -17.45 -3.12
CA SER A 32 -6.17 -17.83 -1.70
C SER A 32 -7.44 -17.43 -0.94
N VAL A 33 -8.29 -16.57 -1.50
CA VAL A 33 -9.55 -16.17 -0.86
C VAL A 33 -10.53 -17.34 -0.96
N PRO A 34 -11.03 -17.92 0.14
CA PRO A 34 -11.71 -19.22 0.10
C PRO A 34 -13.00 -19.22 -0.70
N ARG A 35 -13.86 -18.20 -0.52
CA ARG A 35 -15.21 -18.23 -1.08
C ARG A 35 -15.26 -17.59 -2.47
N LYS A 36 -16.00 -18.24 -3.38
CA LYS A 36 -16.19 -17.77 -4.77
C LYS A 36 -16.84 -16.39 -4.83
N ASP A 37 -17.81 -16.13 -3.96
CA ASP A 37 -18.51 -14.85 -3.88
C ASP A 37 -17.60 -13.71 -3.37
N GLN A 38 -16.71 -13.98 -2.42
CA GLN A 38 -15.66 -13.04 -2.01
C GLN A 38 -14.74 -12.69 -3.19
N ARG A 39 -14.23 -13.69 -3.92
CA ARG A 39 -13.38 -13.46 -5.10
C ARG A 39 -14.08 -12.61 -6.15
N ALA A 40 -15.35 -12.89 -6.44
CA ALA A 40 -16.15 -12.09 -7.37
C ALA A 40 -16.31 -10.63 -6.90
N LYS A 41 -16.46 -10.38 -5.58
CA LYS A 41 -16.52 -9.02 -5.04
C LYS A 41 -15.15 -8.32 -5.01
N GLY A 42 -14.06 -9.07 -4.86
CA GLY A 42 -12.70 -8.56 -5.07
C GLY A 42 -12.46 -8.08 -6.50
N GLU A 43 -12.90 -8.87 -7.50
CA GLU A 43 -12.85 -8.47 -8.91
C GLU A 43 -13.66 -7.19 -9.17
N CYS A 44 -14.90 -7.18 -8.69
CA CYS A 44 -15.82 -6.05 -8.82
C CYS A 44 -15.22 -4.78 -8.20
N TYR A 45 -14.62 -4.89 -7.01
CA TYR A 45 -13.97 -3.77 -6.33
C TYR A 45 -12.76 -3.24 -7.09
N LEU A 46 -11.88 -4.12 -7.60
CA LEU A 46 -10.71 -3.70 -8.40
C LEU A 46 -11.11 -3.02 -9.69
N ARG A 47 -12.11 -3.55 -10.42
CA ARG A 47 -12.68 -2.88 -11.60
C ARG A 47 -13.17 -1.49 -11.24
N GLY A 48 -13.89 -1.36 -10.13
CA GLY A 48 -14.39 -0.09 -9.64
C GLY A 48 -13.30 0.94 -9.28
N LEU A 49 -12.16 0.48 -8.77
CA LEU A 49 -10.99 1.32 -8.52
C LEU A 49 -10.33 1.81 -9.82
N MET A 50 -10.37 1.02 -10.89
CA MET A 50 -9.81 1.39 -12.20
C MET A 50 -10.74 2.32 -13.01
N LEU A 51 -12.05 2.30 -12.74
CA LEU A 51 -12.98 3.20 -13.42
C LEU A 51 -12.73 4.67 -13.07
N ASP A 52 -12.82 5.52 -14.09
CA ASP A 52 -12.78 6.97 -13.96
C ASP A 52 -13.88 7.48 -13.03
N GLY A 53 -13.49 8.37 -12.13
CA GLY A 53 -14.36 8.95 -11.12
C GLY A 53 -13.56 9.65 -10.04
N ARG A 54 -13.97 10.89 -9.71
CA ARG A 54 -13.29 11.70 -8.68
C ARG A 54 -13.35 11.07 -7.29
N CYS A 55 -14.41 10.30 -7.01
CA CYS A 55 -14.64 9.66 -5.72
C CYS A 55 -14.43 8.14 -5.82
N LYS A 56 -13.46 7.62 -5.07
CA LYS A 56 -13.16 6.18 -4.95
C LYS A 56 -13.84 5.52 -3.74
N SER A 57 -14.93 6.12 -3.23
CA SER A 57 -15.77 5.51 -2.19
C SER A 57 -16.65 4.40 -2.76
N ILE A 58 -17.08 3.48 -1.89
CA ILE A 58 -17.82 2.26 -2.28
C ILE A 58 -19.14 2.57 -2.99
N GLN A 59 -19.92 3.55 -2.52
CA GLN A 59 -21.23 3.85 -3.09
C GLN A 59 -21.16 4.36 -4.54
N PRO A 60 -20.41 5.44 -4.87
CA PRO A 60 -20.23 5.86 -6.27
C PRO A 60 -19.57 4.81 -7.15
N MET A 61 -18.74 3.94 -6.57
CA MET A 61 -18.13 2.82 -7.28
C MET A 61 -19.16 1.76 -7.66
N ALA A 62 -19.99 1.34 -6.71
CA ALA A 62 -21.06 0.37 -6.94
C ALA A 62 -22.04 0.86 -8.02
N GLN A 63 -22.40 2.13 -8.02
CA GLN A 63 -23.32 2.72 -9.00
C GLN A 63 -22.79 2.73 -10.44
N ARG A 64 -21.46 2.70 -10.64
CA ARG A 64 -20.82 2.71 -11.96
C ARG A 64 -20.59 1.30 -12.53
N LEU A 65 -20.73 0.26 -11.71
CA LEU A 65 -20.45 -1.12 -12.10
C LEU A 65 -21.77 -1.85 -12.43
N PRO A 66 -21.85 -2.59 -13.55
CA PRO A 66 -23.05 -3.35 -13.91
C PRO A 66 -23.46 -4.38 -12.85
N ASP A 67 -22.47 -4.95 -12.17
CA ASP A 67 -22.57 -5.96 -11.12
C ASP A 67 -22.30 -5.39 -9.71
N GLY A 68 -22.28 -4.06 -9.61
CA GLY A 68 -22.00 -3.33 -8.38
C GLY A 68 -23.14 -3.42 -7.37
N ASN A 69 -22.80 -3.80 -6.14
CA ASN A 69 -23.74 -3.75 -5.02
C ASN A 69 -23.02 -3.11 -3.83
N MET A 70 -23.55 -1.98 -3.36
CA MET A 70 -22.91 -1.17 -2.31
C MET A 70 -22.69 -1.98 -1.02
N GLN A 71 -23.71 -2.68 -0.54
CA GLN A 71 -23.64 -3.46 0.69
C GLN A 71 -22.67 -4.63 0.55
N ALA A 72 -22.69 -5.35 -0.58
CA ALA A 72 -21.78 -6.47 -0.82
C ALA A 72 -20.31 -6.03 -0.92
N LEU A 73 -20.04 -4.88 -1.58
CA LEU A 73 -18.69 -4.32 -1.66
C LEU A 73 -18.21 -3.82 -0.29
N GLN A 74 -19.09 -3.17 0.49
CA GLN A 74 -18.78 -2.77 1.86
C GLN A 74 -18.49 -3.97 2.74
N GLN A 75 -19.28 -5.04 2.62
CA GLN A 75 -19.04 -6.28 3.34
C GLN A 75 -17.68 -6.87 2.98
N PHE A 76 -17.37 -6.97 1.68
CA PHE A 76 -16.11 -7.53 1.20
C PHE A 76 -14.88 -6.79 1.74
N VAL A 77 -14.90 -5.45 1.72
CA VAL A 77 -13.75 -4.60 2.12
C VAL A 77 -13.58 -4.49 3.64
N ASN A 78 -14.67 -4.50 4.40
CA ASN A 78 -14.63 -4.15 5.83
C ASN A 78 -14.82 -5.37 6.76
N GLN A 79 -15.82 -6.22 6.49
CA GLN A 79 -16.30 -7.21 7.47
C GLN A 79 -16.08 -8.67 7.04
N SER A 80 -15.76 -8.91 5.78
CA SER A 80 -15.65 -10.27 5.24
C SER A 80 -14.37 -10.93 5.75
N PRO A 81 -14.46 -12.11 6.40
CA PRO A 81 -13.28 -12.79 6.90
C PRO A 81 -12.55 -13.47 5.74
N TRP A 82 -11.41 -12.93 5.35
CA TRP A 82 -10.45 -13.59 4.47
C TRP A 82 -9.02 -13.20 4.87
N PRO A 83 -8.07 -14.14 4.84
CA PRO A 83 -6.68 -13.84 5.19
C PRO A 83 -6.07 -12.96 4.10
N TRP A 84 -5.65 -11.75 4.48
CA TRP A 84 -5.06 -10.79 3.53
C TRP A 84 -3.58 -11.09 3.23
N THR A 85 -2.87 -11.77 4.13
CA THR A 85 -1.43 -12.04 3.99
C THR A 85 -1.10 -12.85 2.73
N PRO A 86 -1.81 -13.94 2.39
CA PRO A 86 -1.56 -14.67 1.14
C PRO A 86 -1.78 -13.83 -0.12
N VAL A 87 -2.78 -12.91 -0.09
CA VAL A 87 -3.05 -11.99 -1.20
C VAL A 87 -1.90 -11.01 -1.36
N ARG A 88 -1.39 -10.42 -0.27
CA ARG A 88 -0.22 -9.51 -0.32
C ARG A 88 1.04 -10.23 -0.77
N ARG A 89 1.30 -11.43 -0.26
CA ARG A 89 2.40 -12.28 -0.72
C ARG A 89 2.34 -12.49 -2.23
N ARG A 90 1.17 -12.84 -2.77
CA ARG A 90 1.02 -13.07 -4.21
C ARG A 90 1.26 -11.79 -5.02
N ILE A 91 0.78 -10.65 -4.54
CA ILE A 91 1.07 -9.34 -5.16
C ILE A 91 2.57 -9.06 -5.16
N ALA A 92 3.27 -9.25 -4.04
CA ALA A 92 4.71 -9.05 -3.93
C ALA A 92 5.50 -9.95 -4.89
N GLU A 93 5.18 -11.25 -4.93
CA GLU A 93 5.78 -12.23 -5.86
C GLU A 93 5.63 -11.82 -7.32
N ARG A 94 4.44 -11.31 -7.72
CA ARG A 94 4.22 -10.81 -9.08
C ARG A 94 4.98 -9.51 -9.35
N LEU A 95 4.95 -8.57 -8.41
CA LEU A 95 5.56 -7.26 -8.56
C LEU A 95 7.07 -7.37 -8.77
N VAL A 96 7.76 -8.24 -8.03
CA VAL A 96 9.22 -8.38 -8.20
C VAL A 96 9.62 -8.92 -9.57
N GLN A 97 8.78 -9.77 -10.19
CA GLN A 97 9.06 -10.30 -11.53
C GLN A 97 8.89 -9.24 -12.62
N VAL A 98 7.95 -8.31 -12.41
CA VAL A 98 7.66 -7.22 -13.37
C VAL A 98 8.63 -6.05 -13.18
N VAL A 99 8.81 -5.60 -11.94
CA VAL A 99 9.64 -4.43 -11.60
C VAL A 99 11.12 -4.77 -11.65
N LYS A 100 11.52 -6.01 -11.29
CA LYS A 100 12.92 -6.44 -11.15
C LYS A 100 13.72 -5.44 -10.30
N PRO A 101 13.34 -5.25 -9.02
CA PRO A 101 13.87 -4.17 -8.20
C PRO A 101 15.38 -4.29 -7.98
N GLU A 102 16.07 -3.18 -8.14
CA GLU A 102 17.49 -3.02 -7.80
C GLU A 102 17.68 -2.71 -6.31
N VAL A 103 16.64 -2.16 -5.68
CA VAL A 103 16.66 -1.69 -4.30
C VAL A 103 15.29 -1.83 -3.65
N TRP A 104 15.29 -2.11 -2.34
CA TRP A 104 14.11 -1.96 -1.50
C TRP A 104 14.20 -0.67 -0.69
N VAL A 105 13.16 0.15 -0.77
CA VAL A 105 13.09 1.45 -0.10
C VAL A 105 12.12 1.38 1.08
N ILE A 106 12.62 1.66 2.27
CA ILE A 106 11.82 1.79 3.49
C ILE A 106 11.44 3.24 3.66
N GLY A 107 10.15 3.48 3.87
CA GLY A 107 9.62 4.82 4.09
C GLY A 107 8.35 4.79 4.91
N ASP A 108 7.72 5.96 4.99
CA ASP A 108 6.37 6.08 5.49
C ASP A 108 5.49 6.91 4.56
N VAL A 109 4.22 6.52 4.48
CA VAL A 109 3.19 7.23 3.72
C VAL A 109 2.17 7.77 4.70
N SER A 110 1.86 9.05 4.59
CA SER A 110 0.92 9.74 5.48
C SER A 110 -0.39 10.05 4.75
N PHE A 111 -1.51 9.78 5.42
CA PHE A 111 -2.86 10.05 4.92
C PHE A 111 -3.51 11.14 5.79
N PRO A 112 -3.66 12.38 5.31
CA PRO A 112 -4.37 13.43 6.04
C PRO A 112 -5.79 13.01 6.41
N LYS A 113 -6.23 13.35 7.63
CA LYS A 113 -7.56 13.01 8.13
C LYS A 113 -8.20 14.17 8.89
N CYS A 114 -9.52 14.27 8.75
CA CYS A 114 -10.36 15.11 9.59
C CYS A 114 -11.11 14.20 10.58
N GLY A 115 -10.89 14.36 11.89
CA GLY A 115 -11.54 13.57 12.94
C GLY A 115 -10.65 12.53 13.62
N ARG A 116 -11.25 11.76 14.54
CA ARG A 116 -10.54 10.84 15.47
C ARG A 116 -10.85 9.35 15.27
N SER A 117 -11.82 9.01 14.41
CA SER A 117 -12.38 7.65 14.33
C SER A 117 -11.57 6.68 13.47
N SER A 118 -10.71 7.15 12.55
CA SER A 118 -9.87 6.25 11.74
C SER A 118 -8.74 5.66 12.58
N VAL A 119 -8.57 4.34 12.57
CA VAL A 119 -7.50 3.63 13.31
C VAL A 119 -6.14 4.30 13.13
N GLY A 120 -5.40 4.56 14.21
CA GLY A 120 -4.06 5.15 14.15
C GLY A 120 -3.99 6.62 13.72
N VAL A 121 -5.14 7.32 13.59
CA VAL A 121 -5.11 8.77 13.34
C VAL A 121 -4.65 9.52 14.59
N ALA A 122 -3.67 10.40 14.44
CA ALA A 122 -3.13 11.25 15.51
C ALA A 122 -2.46 12.49 14.93
N ARG A 123 -2.13 13.46 15.79
CA ARG A 123 -1.39 14.69 15.40
C ARG A 123 0.12 14.43 15.33
N GLN A 124 0.59 14.02 14.17
CA GLN A 124 1.98 13.63 13.90
C GLN A 124 2.51 14.29 12.62
N TYR A 125 3.79 14.09 12.30
CA TYR A 125 4.33 14.60 11.04
C TYR A 125 3.66 13.91 9.85
N CYS A 126 3.10 14.70 8.93
CA CYS A 126 2.40 14.24 7.74
C CYS A 126 3.23 14.59 6.52
N GLY A 127 3.88 13.60 5.89
CA GLY A 127 4.71 13.81 4.71
C GLY A 127 3.97 14.49 3.57
N ALA A 128 2.71 14.10 3.33
CA ALA A 128 1.86 14.68 2.29
C ALA A 128 1.57 16.19 2.47
N LEU A 129 1.65 16.71 3.69
CA LEU A 129 1.43 18.12 4.01
C LEU A 129 2.71 18.85 4.46
N ALA A 130 3.85 18.14 4.51
CA ALA A 130 5.14 18.62 5.01
C ALA A 130 5.08 19.32 6.39
N LYS A 131 4.14 18.93 7.26
CA LYS A 131 3.94 19.55 8.58
C LYS A 131 3.31 18.59 9.58
N ARG A 132 3.30 18.98 10.86
CA ARG A 132 2.48 18.28 11.87
C ARG A 132 1.00 18.53 11.58
N ALA A 133 0.27 17.46 11.34
CA ALA A 133 -1.16 17.48 11.05
C ALA A 133 -1.83 16.22 11.62
N ASN A 134 -3.15 16.21 11.62
CA ASN A 134 -3.90 15.00 11.93
C ASN A 134 -3.84 14.05 10.73
N CYS A 135 -3.20 12.89 10.90
CA CYS A 135 -3.04 11.92 9.83
C CYS A 135 -2.90 10.49 10.37
N GLN A 136 -3.20 9.53 9.50
CA GLN A 136 -2.71 8.15 9.63
C GLN A 136 -1.35 8.04 8.95
N VAL A 137 -0.51 7.11 9.42
CA VAL A 137 0.78 6.81 8.80
C VAL A 137 0.89 5.30 8.60
N ALA A 138 1.33 4.87 7.42
CA ALA A 138 1.74 3.50 7.16
C ALA A 138 3.25 3.45 6.96
N VAL A 139 3.92 2.49 7.57
CA VAL A 139 5.31 2.15 7.27
C VAL A 139 5.28 1.22 6.05
N THR A 140 6.12 1.48 5.05
CA THR A 140 6.09 0.76 3.78
C THR A 140 7.47 0.30 3.35
N VAL A 141 7.51 -0.81 2.61
CA VAL A 141 8.66 -1.26 1.83
C VAL A 141 8.27 -1.25 0.37
N HIS A 142 9.06 -0.57 -0.46
CA HIS A 142 8.83 -0.44 -1.90
C HIS A 142 9.93 -1.16 -2.68
N ALA A 143 9.54 -1.89 -3.72
CA ALA A 143 10.43 -2.30 -4.81
C ALA A 143 10.70 -1.09 -5.69
N ALA A 144 11.97 -0.75 -5.94
CA ALA A 144 12.33 0.37 -6.78
C ALA A 144 13.42 0.05 -7.81
N THR A 145 13.32 0.75 -8.93
CA THR A 145 14.32 0.92 -9.98
C THR A 145 14.43 2.41 -10.30
N ASP A 146 15.25 2.78 -11.28
CA ASP A 146 15.27 4.13 -11.85
C ASP A 146 13.96 4.55 -12.55
N LEU A 147 13.16 3.57 -12.99
CA LEU A 147 11.91 3.79 -13.73
C LEU A 147 10.63 3.61 -12.91
N ALA A 148 10.68 2.92 -11.77
CA ALA A 148 9.49 2.57 -11.01
C ALA A 148 9.71 2.50 -9.49
N SER A 149 8.66 2.78 -8.72
CA SER A 149 8.58 2.48 -7.30
C SER A 149 7.20 1.92 -6.98
N CYS A 150 7.15 0.68 -6.48
CA CYS A 150 5.91 -0.05 -6.20
C CYS A 150 5.91 -0.59 -4.77
N PRO A 151 4.82 -0.42 -3.99
CA PRO A 151 4.74 -0.94 -2.64
C PRO A 151 4.72 -2.47 -2.65
N LEU A 152 5.63 -3.11 -1.92
CA LEU A 152 5.68 -4.55 -1.71
C LEU A 152 4.88 -4.97 -0.48
N GLU A 153 5.04 -4.24 0.62
CA GLU A 153 4.42 -4.57 1.90
C GLU A 153 4.29 -3.32 2.77
N TRP A 154 3.30 -3.30 3.67
CA TRP A 154 3.01 -2.12 4.49
C TRP A 154 2.28 -2.45 5.79
N GLU A 155 2.53 -1.69 6.84
CA GLU A 155 1.82 -1.81 8.11
C GLU A 155 1.33 -0.44 8.59
N LEU A 156 0.11 -0.39 9.14
CA LEU A 156 -0.41 0.83 9.73
C LEU A 156 0.30 1.09 11.07
N PHE A 157 0.86 2.29 11.23
CA PHE A 157 1.46 2.70 12.50
C PHE A 157 0.37 3.11 13.48
N LEU A 158 0.31 2.43 14.63
CA LEU A 158 -0.57 2.77 15.74
C LEU A 158 0.18 3.65 16.77
N PRO A 159 -0.15 4.94 16.91
CA PRO A 159 0.50 5.83 17.89
C PRO A 159 0.23 5.40 19.33
N GLU A 160 1.17 5.67 20.23
CA GLU A 160 1.07 5.30 21.66
C GLU A 160 -0.15 5.92 22.36
N GLU A 161 -0.64 7.08 21.93
CA GLU A 161 -1.90 7.63 22.47
C GLU A 161 -3.12 6.72 22.26
N TRP A 162 -3.10 5.81 21.26
CA TRP A 162 -4.17 4.85 21.05
C TRP A 162 -4.15 3.70 22.05
N THR A 163 -2.99 3.32 22.59
CA THR A 163 -2.90 2.16 23.50
C THR A 163 -3.60 2.43 24.83
N HIS A 164 -3.78 3.71 25.19
CA HIS A 164 -4.39 4.16 26.42
C HIS A 164 -5.91 4.43 26.29
N ASP A 165 -6.46 4.43 25.07
CA ASP A 165 -7.87 4.77 24.79
C ASP A 165 -8.64 3.51 24.35
N ILE A 166 -9.04 2.69 25.33
CA ILE A 166 -9.73 1.40 25.12
C ILE A 166 -11.04 1.59 24.37
N GLN A 167 -11.83 2.62 24.73
CA GLN A 167 -13.11 2.91 24.09
C GLN A 167 -12.93 3.22 22.59
N ARG A 168 -11.93 4.04 22.26
CA ARG A 168 -11.62 4.36 20.86
C ARG A 168 -11.11 3.16 20.08
N ARG A 169 -10.30 2.29 20.70
CA ARG A 169 -9.82 1.04 20.09
C ARG A 169 -10.98 0.11 19.75
N GLN A 170 -11.88 -0.12 20.70
CA GLN A 170 -13.06 -0.96 20.52
C GLN A 170 -13.99 -0.40 19.43
N ALA A 171 -14.30 0.90 19.48
CA ALA A 171 -15.15 1.55 18.49
C ALA A 171 -14.59 1.48 17.06
N ALA A 172 -13.25 1.46 16.91
CA ALA A 172 -12.58 1.37 15.62
C ALA A 172 -12.23 -0.08 15.21
N GLY A 173 -12.54 -1.08 16.04
CA GLY A 173 -12.27 -2.50 15.75
C GLY A 173 -10.79 -2.89 15.80
N VAL A 174 -9.98 -2.21 16.62
CA VAL A 174 -8.57 -2.57 16.83
C VAL A 174 -8.50 -3.80 17.75
N PRO A 175 -7.88 -4.92 17.33
CA PRO A 175 -7.73 -6.09 18.20
C PRO A 175 -6.93 -5.79 19.48
N ASP A 176 -7.17 -6.54 20.54
CA ASP A 176 -6.60 -6.28 21.88
C ASP A 176 -5.08 -6.50 21.88
N GLU A 177 -4.60 -7.49 21.12
CA GLU A 177 -3.19 -7.84 20.95
C GLU A 177 -2.38 -6.79 20.19
N VAL A 178 -3.04 -5.86 19.48
CA VAL A 178 -2.36 -4.83 18.69
C VAL A 178 -1.94 -3.66 19.58
N GLY A 179 -0.67 -3.65 19.96
CA GLY A 179 -0.04 -2.57 20.73
C GLY A 179 0.70 -1.54 19.88
N HIS A 180 1.27 -0.52 20.55
CA HIS A 180 2.19 0.41 19.91
C HIS A 180 3.50 -0.30 19.54
N VAL A 181 3.90 -0.15 18.28
CA VAL A 181 5.21 -0.60 17.78
C VAL A 181 5.89 0.57 17.08
N THR A 182 7.14 0.86 17.44
CA THR A 182 7.91 1.93 16.80
C THR A 182 8.05 1.68 15.29
N LYS A 183 8.04 2.74 14.48
CA LYS A 183 8.19 2.63 13.02
C LYS A 183 9.43 1.82 12.59
N PRO A 184 10.62 1.97 13.21
CA PRO A 184 11.77 1.12 12.91
C PRO A 184 11.50 -0.38 13.11
N ARG A 185 10.85 -0.77 14.21
CA ARG A 185 10.50 -2.18 14.46
C ARG A 185 9.45 -2.70 13.47
N LEU A 186 8.47 -1.87 13.10
CA LEU A 186 7.52 -2.22 12.04
C LEU A 186 8.25 -2.49 10.72
N ALA A 187 9.16 -1.61 10.31
CA ALA A 187 9.93 -1.78 9.09
C ALA A 187 10.76 -3.07 9.09
N LEU A 188 11.41 -3.44 10.20
CA LEU A 188 12.10 -4.73 10.31
C LEU A 188 11.14 -5.91 10.14
N GLY A 189 9.97 -5.88 10.78
CA GLY A 189 8.95 -6.91 10.59
C GLY A 189 8.44 -7.01 9.14
N LEU A 190 8.38 -5.90 8.40
CA LEU A 190 8.06 -5.93 6.97
C LEU A 190 9.16 -6.63 6.16
N LEU A 191 10.44 -6.35 6.45
CA LEU A 191 11.57 -7.00 5.80
C LEU A 191 11.60 -8.51 6.09
N GLU A 192 11.36 -8.91 7.34
CA GLU A 192 11.30 -10.32 7.74
C GLU A 192 10.20 -11.07 6.98
N ARG A 193 9.00 -10.47 6.86
CA ARG A 193 7.91 -11.05 6.05
C ARG A 193 8.29 -11.18 4.59
N LEU A 194 8.88 -10.14 4.01
CA LEU A 194 9.30 -10.16 2.60
C LEU A 194 10.42 -11.17 2.35
N ALA A 195 11.38 -11.32 3.26
CA ALA A 195 12.43 -12.33 3.18
C ALA A 195 11.85 -13.77 3.24
N GLY A 196 10.74 -13.98 3.94
CA GLY A 196 10.00 -15.24 3.94
C GLY A 196 9.18 -15.51 2.66
N TRP A 197 8.94 -14.49 1.83
CA TRP A 197 8.14 -14.61 0.60
C TRP A 197 8.98 -14.60 -0.67
N LEU A 198 10.08 -13.86 -0.67
CA LEU A 198 10.85 -13.52 -1.86
C LEU A 198 12.26 -14.14 -1.78
N PRO A 199 12.77 -14.69 -2.88
CA PRO A 199 14.01 -15.47 -2.87
C PRO A 199 15.28 -14.62 -2.72
N SER A 200 15.20 -13.31 -2.99
CA SER A 200 16.36 -12.42 -2.97
C SER A 200 16.00 -11.04 -2.42
N VAL A 201 16.83 -10.56 -1.50
CA VAL A 201 16.76 -9.20 -0.96
C VAL A 201 17.83 -8.37 -1.66
N PRO A 202 17.45 -7.35 -2.46
CA PRO A 202 18.41 -6.43 -3.05
C PRO A 202 18.99 -5.49 -1.97
N VAL A 203 19.78 -4.49 -2.37
CA VAL A 203 20.21 -3.43 -1.44
C VAL A 203 18.98 -2.82 -0.77
N ILE A 204 19.01 -2.69 0.56
CA ILE A 204 17.95 -2.04 1.32
C ILE A 204 18.40 -0.62 1.64
N VAL A 205 17.55 0.35 1.33
CA VAL A 205 17.71 1.76 1.72
C VAL A 205 16.53 2.22 2.56
N ALA A 206 16.74 3.23 3.39
CA ALA A 206 15.69 3.81 4.21
C ALA A 206 15.70 5.34 4.16
N ASP A 207 14.52 5.94 4.31
CA ASP A 207 14.41 7.38 4.53
C ASP A 207 15.23 7.83 5.76
N CYS A 208 15.78 9.03 5.69
CA CYS A 208 16.61 9.65 6.71
C CYS A 208 15.98 9.66 8.12
N GLY A 209 14.65 9.64 8.21
CA GLY A 209 13.92 9.49 9.47
C GLY A 209 14.26 8.20 10.25
N TYR A 210 14.68 7.14 9.54
CA TYR A 210 15.10 5.86 10.11
C TYR A 210 16.58 5.82 10.50
N GLY A 211 17.40 6.70 9.92
CA GLY A 211 18.86 6.67 10.09
C GLY A 211 19.39 6.95 11.50
N ARG A 212 18.54 7.44 12.40
CA ARG A 212 18.89 7.65 13.81
C ARG A 212 18.80 6.38 14.66
N GLY A 213 18.09 5.33 14.20
CA GLY A 213 17.92 4.08 14.95
C GLY A 213 19.13 3.16 14.84
N VAL A 214 19.67 2.68 15.97
CA VAL A 214 20.81 1.74 16.02
C VAL A 214 20.49 0.43 15.27
N CYS A 215 19.24 -0.04 15.34
CA CYS A 215 18.81 -1.27 14.68
C CYS A 215 18.98 -1.27 13.16
N PHE A 216 18.87 -0.10 12.50
CA PHE A 216 19.02 0.02 11.05
C PHE A 216 20.49 -0.02 10.60
N ARG A 217 21.39 0.52 11.43
CA ARG A 217 22.84 0.46 11.18
C ARG A 217 23.39 -0.96 11.32
N LEU A 218 22.83 -1.76 12.23
CA LEU A 218 23.25 -3.15 12.45
C LEU A 218 22.63 -4.13 11.44
N ALA A 219 21.48 -3.82 10.87
CA ALA A 219 20.80 -4.67 9.88
C ALA A 219 21.35 -4.54 8.45
N GLY A 220 22.47 -3.83 8.23
CA GLY A 220 23.07 -3.65 6.90
C GLY A 220 22.27 -2.73 5.97
N VAL A 221 21.35 -1.91 6.50
CA VAL A 221 20.56 -0.98 5.69
C VAL A 221 21.40 0.24 5.34
N VAL A 222 21.51 0.53 4.03
CA VAL A 222 22.22 1.70 3.53
C VAL A 222 21.34 2.92 3.72
N ILE A 223 21.78 3.87 4.54
CA ILE A 223 21.07 5.14 4.73
C ILE A 223 21.75 6.16 3.80
N PRO A 224 21.09 6.60 2.71
CA PRO A 224 21.67 7.63 1.86
C PRO A 224 21.85 8.92 2.66
N LEU A 225 23.10 9.41 2.73
CA LEU A 225 23.41 10.71 3.29
C LEU A 225 22.83 11.79 2.36
N GLY A 226 21.70 12.37 2.75
CA GLY A 226 21.16 13.60 2.15
C GLY A 226 20.25 13.40 0.94
N TRP A 227 19.01 12.95 1.18
CA TRP A 227 17.90 13.20 0.25
C TRP A 227 17.17 14.49 0.66
N ARG A 228 17.41 15.60 -0.05
CA ARG A 228 16.50 16.76 -0.02
C ARG A 228 15.42 16.51 -1.07
N ALA A 229 14.18 16.35 -0.64
CA ALA A 229 13.03 16.28 -1.54
C ALA A 229 13.05 17.47 -2.50
N GLY A 230 13.17 17.22 -3.81
CA GLY A 230 12.95 18.26 -4.82
C GLY A 230 13.75 18.21 -6.12
N ARG A 231 14.72 17.31 -6.35
CA ARG A 231 15.37 17.18 -7.67
C ARG A 231 15.66 15.73 -8.01
N SER A 232 15.15 15.27 -9.16
CA SER A 232 15.58 14.01 -9.78
C SER A 232 17.09 14.04 -9.96
N ALA A 233 17.79 13.11 -9.33
CA ALA A 233 19.20 12.88 -9.59
C ALA A 233 19.39 11.38 -9.80
N ALA A 234 19.80 11.02 -11.02
CA ALA A 234 20.15 9.66 -11.41
C ALA A 234 21.23 9.10 -10.50
N LEU A 235 21.02 7.87 -10.03
CA LEU A 235 22.03 7.09 -9.32
C LEU A 235 23.16 6.78 -10.32
N ARG A 236 24.35 7.33 -10.09
CA ARG A 236 25.58 6.80 -10.70
C ARG A 236 26.28 5.91 -9.67
N PRO A 237 26.71 4.69 -10.04
CA PRO A 237 27.48 3.85 -9.15
C PRO A 237 28.86 4.49 -8.89
N LEU A 238 29.30 4.46 -7.64
CA LEU A 238 30.66 4.82 -7.24
C LEU A 238 31.61 3.72 -7.73
N ALA A 239 32.65 4.13 -8.44
CA ALA A 239 33.82 3.31 -8.77
C ALA A 239 34.74 3.16 -7.55
#